data_AF-A0A2T1CN76-F1
#
_entry.id   AF-A0A2T1CN76-F1
#
_cell.length_a   1.000
_cell.length_b   1.000
_cell.length_c   1.000
_cell.angle_alpha   90.00
_cell.angle_beta   90.00
_cell.angle_gamma   90.00
#
_symmetry.space_group_name_H-M   'P 1'
#
loop_
_entity.id
_entity.type
_entity.pdbx_description
1 polymer ?
#
loop_
_entity_poly.entity_id
_entity_poly.type
_entity_poly.pdbx_seq_one_letter_code
_entity_poly.pdbx_strand_id
1 'polypeptide(L)' 'MNLSPSVASGLQPLHRQDLAVKVLSKKEKISHLAHQEGVSRKFLYQQGNIAQLALNTAFEKSEKDPDTNSQKWLER' A
#
# COMPACT_ATOMS: atom_id res chain seq x y z
N MET A 1 -12.20 19.55 -26.33
CA MET A 1 -12.39 18.51 -25.31
C MET A 1 -11.78 19.04 -24.01
N ASN A 2 -12.58 19.33 -22.99
CA ASN A 2 -12.08 19.88 -21.72
C ASN A 2 -11.59 18.69 -20.88
N LEU A 3 -10.28 18.40 -20.92
CA LEU A 3 -9.66 17.36 -20.09
C LEU A 3 -9.49 17.93 -18.68
N SER A 4 -10.58 17.99 -17.91
CA SER A 4 -10.45 18.28 -16.48
C SER A 4 -9.58 17.17 -15.87
N PRO A 5 -8.48 17.50 -15.17
CA PRO A 5 -7.65 16.49 -14.55
C PRO A 5 -8.51 15.67 -13.57
N SER A 6 -8.42 14.34 -13.66
CA SER A 6 -9.10 13.48 -12.70
C SER A 6 -8.60 13.80 -11.29
N VAL A 7 -9.51 13.82 -10.30
CA VAL A 7 -9.16 13.96 -8.87
C VAL A 7 -8.04 12.98 -8.50
N ALA A 8 -8.12 11.76 -9.01
CA ALA A 8 -7.12 10.72 -8.79
C ALA A 8 -5.72 11.09 -9.31
N SER A 9 -5.57 12.02 -10.26
CA SER A 9 -4.26 12.50 -10.74
C SER A 9 -3.64 13.53 -9.80
N GLY A 10 -4.47 14.30 -9.08
CA GLY A 10 -4.02 15.33 -8.12
C GLY A 10 -3.71 14.80 -6.72
N LEU A 11 -4.09 13.55 -6.41
CA LEU A 11 -3.87 12.98 -5.08
C LEU A 11 -2.37 12.82 -4.77
N GLN A 12 -1.96 13.35 -3.61
CA GLN A 12 -0.61 13.19 -3.08
C GLN A 12 -0.34 11.73 -2.65
N PRO A 13 0.94 11.29 -2.65
CA PRO A 13 1.29 9.92 -2.30
C PRO A 13 0.74 9.44 -0.95
N LEU A 14 0.78 10.28 0.09
CA LEU A 14 0.24 9.94 1.42
C LEU A 14 -1.27 9.67 1.39
N HIS A 15 -2.03 10.48 0.65
CA HIS A 15 -3.48 10.27 0.50
C HIS A 15 -3.78 8.95 -0.22
N ARG A 16 -2.98 8.62 -1.24
CA ARG A 16 -3.11 7.34 -1.95
C ARG A 16 -2.84 6.14 -1.04
N GLN A 17 -1.85 6.26 -0.14
CA GLN A 17 -1.54 5.23 0.85
C GLN A 17 -2.68 5.06 1.87
N ASP A 18 -3.25 6.16 2.38
CA ASP A 18 -4.42 6.13 3.25
C ASP A 18 -5.60 5.40 2.58
N LEU A 19 -5.90 5.75 1.33
CA LEU A 19 -6.92 5.04 0.54
C LEU A 19 -6.61 3.56 0.38
N ALA A 20 -5.35 3.20 0.14
CA ALA A 20 -4.95 1.81 0.03
C ALA A 20 -5.19 1.04 1.33
N VAL A 21 -4.84 1.61 2.48
CA VAL A 21 -5.07 1.01 3.81
C VAL A 21 -6.57 0.87 4.08
N LYS A 22 -7.39 1.89 3.76
CA LYS A 22 -8.85 1.82 3.88
C LYS A 22 -9.42 0.67 3.04
N VAL A 23 -8.97 0.52 1.79
CA VAL A 23 -9.35 -0.57 0.88
C VAL A 23 -8.99 -1.94 1.48
N LEU A 24 -7.76 -2.10 2.00
CA LEU A 24 -7.32 -3.35 2.62
C LEU A 24 -8.07 -3.69 3.92
N SER A 25 -8.49 -2.68 4.67
CA SER A 25 -9.24 -2.87 5.91
C SER A 25 -10.63 -3.48 5.70
N LYS A 26 -11.20 -3.36 4.49
CA LYS A 26 -12.55 -3.84 4.11
C LYS A 26 -13.68 -3.35 5.04
N LYS A 27 -13.47 -2.27 5.80
CA LYS A 27 -14.46 -1.71 6.75
C LYS A 27 -15.61 -0.98 6.05
N GLU A 28 -15.38 -0.44 4.86
CA GLU A 28 -16.37 0.26 4.05
C GLU A 28 -16.50 -0.35 2.65
N LYS A 29 -17.67 -0.17 2.02
CA LYS A 29 -17.86 -0.61 0.63
C LYS A 29 -17.04 0.27 -0.30
N ILE A 30 -16.31 -0.34 -1.24
CA ILE A 30 -15.50 0.37 -2.25
C ILE A 30 -16.32 1.38 -3.07
N SER A 31 -17.62 1.14 -3.29
CA SER A 31 -18.50 2.09 -3.97
C SER A 31 -18.73 3.37 -3.17
N HIS A 32 -18.85 3.29 -1.84
CA HIS A 32 -19.01 4.46 -0.98
C HIS A 32 -17.70 5.25 -0.89
N LEU A 33 -16.58 4.54 -0.66
CA LEU A 33 -15.25 5.16 -0.64
C LEU A 33 -14.93 5.90 -1.94
N ALA A 34 -15.23 5.29 -3.09
CA ALA A 34 -15.06 5.92 -4.40
C ALA A 34 -15.86 7.21 -4.55
N HIS A 35 -17.10 7.19 -4.09
CA HIS A 35 -17.98 8.35 -4.13
C HIS A 35 -17.50 9.47 -3.20
N GLN A 36 -17.11 9.14 -1.96
CA GLN A 36 -16.63 10.10 -0.97
C GLN A 36 -15.34 10.80 -1.41
N GLU A 37 -14.43 10.06 -2.02
CA GLU A 37 -13.10 10.56 -2.40
C GLU A 37 -13.07 11.11 -3.83
N GLY A 38 -14.19 11.05 -4.57
CA GLY A 38 -14.28 11.55 -5.94
C GLY A 38 -13.40 10.79 -6.94
N VAL A 39 -13.10 9.52 -6.66
CA VAL A 39 -12.24 8.66 -7.49
C VAL A 39 -12.98 7.44 -8.02
N SER A 40 -12.43 6.80 -9.05
CA SER A 40 -13.05 5.58 -9.59
C SER A 40 -12.82 4.38 -8.66
N ARG A 41 -13.77 3.42 -8.66
CA ARG A 41 -13.58 2.12 -7.99
C ARG A 41 -12.32 1.38 -8.47
N LYS A 42 -12.03 1.47 -9.79
CA LYS A 42 -10.83 0.87 -10.39
C LYS A 42 -9.55 1.43 -9.79
N PHE A 43 -9.51 2.75 -9.55
CA PHE A 43 -8.38 3.41 -8.89
C PHE A 43 -8.18 2.89 -7.46
N LEU A 44 -9.24 2.74 -6.68
CA LEU A 44 -9.16 2.20 -5.32
C LEU A 44 -8.65 0.75 -5.29
N TYR A 45 -9.14 -0.12 -6.18
CA TYR A 45 -8.60 -1.47 -6.30
C TYR A 45 -7.11 -1.46 -6.66
N GLN A 46 -6.69 -0.55 -7.53
CA GLN A 46 -5.27 -0.39 -7.86
C GLN A 46 -4.44 0.01 -6.63
N GLN A 47 -4.91 0.96 -5.82
CA GLN A 47 -4.20 1.36 -4.59
C GLN A 47 -4.11 0.19 -3.60
N GLY A 48 -5.21 -0.55 -3.40
CA GLY A 48 -5.23 -1.74 -2.55
C GLY A 48 -4.23 -2.81 -3.03
N ASN A 49 -4.16 -3.08 -4.33
CA ASN A 49 -3.20 -4.04 -4.89
C ASN A 49 -1.75 -3.61 -4.67
N ILE A 50 -1.45 -2.32 -4.83
CA ILE A 50 -0.10 -1.78 -4.57
C ILE A 50 0.29 -2.00 -3.11
N ALA A 51 -0.60 -1.66 -2.17
CA ALA A 51 -0.33 -1.85 -0.74
C ALA A 51 -0.21 -3.33 -0.37
N GLN A 52 -1.06 -4.21 -0.91
CA GLN A 52 -0.95 -5.65 -0.66
C GLN A 52 0.39 -6.21 -1.15
N LEU A 53 0.84 -5.81 -2.34
CA LEU A 53 2.13 -6.22 -2.87
C LEU A 53 3.28 -5.70 -1.99
N ALA A 54 3.25 -4.42 -1.60
CA ALA A 54 4.26 -3.83 -0.74
C ALA A 54 4.35 -4.54 0.62
N LEU A 55 3.20 -4.88 1.22
CA LEU A 55 3.14 -5.66 2.45
C LEU A 55 3.71 -7.07 2.24
N ASN A 56 3.30 -7.77 1.18
CA ASN A 56 3.82 -9.09 0.87
C ASN A 56 5.35 -9.05 0.73
N THR A 57 5.89 -8.11 -0.04
CA THR A 57 7.35 -7.93 -0.20
C THR A 57 8.05 -7.60 1.12
N ALA A 58 7.42 -6.81 2.00
CA ALA A 58 7.99 -6.49 3.32
C ALA A 58 8.04 -7.71 4.26
N PHE A 59 7.11 -8.66 4.10
CA PHE A 59 7.04 -9.90 4.89
C PHE A 59 7.67 -11.12 4.20
N GLU A 60 8.03 -11.02 2.92
CA GLU A 60 8.85 -12.02 2.24
C GLU A 60 10.20 -12.09 2.94
N LYS A 61 10.60 -13.30 3.34
CA LYS A 61 11.86 -13.54 4.04
C LYS A 61 13.00 -13.07 3.13
N SER A 62 13.70 -12.01 3.50
CA SER A 62 14.89 -11.59 2.77
C SER A 62 15.93 -12.71 2.87
N GLU A 63 16.16 -13.44 1.78
CA GLU A 63 17.36 -14.27 1.72
C GLU A 63 18.57 -13.34 1.74
N LYS A 64 19.34 -13.48 2.82
CA LYS A 64 20.60 -12.82 3.18
C LYS A 64 20.47 -11.60 4.07
N ASP A 65 20.36 -11.87 5.36
CA ASP A 65 21.33 -11.31 6.30
C ASP A 65 22.47 -12.34 6.48
N PRO A 66 23.66 -12.15 5.87
CA PRO A 66 24.82 -13.01 6.11
C PRO A 66 25.54 -12.70 7.44
N ASP A 67 25.04 -11.80 8.29
CA ASP A 67 25.70 -11.41 9.54
C ASP A 67 24.86 -11.75 10.78
N THR A 68 24.42 -13.00 10.87
CA THR A 68 24.14 -13.61 12.18
C THR A 68 25.38 -14.39 12.64
N ASN A 69 26.49 -13.70 12.90
CA ASN A 69 27.64 -14.26 13.61
C ASN A 69 27.27 -14.49 15.09
N SER A 70 26.48 -15.53 15.36
CA SER A 70 26.08 -15.97 16.70
C SER A 70 27.11 -16.90 17.35
N GLN A 71 28.42 -16.75 17.05
CA GLN A 71 29.46 -17.50 17.75
C GLN A 71 30.65 -16.60 18.12
N LYS A 72 30.44 -15.70 19.08
CA LYS A 72 31.55 -15.06 19.81
C LYS A 72 31.24 -14.76 21.27
N TRP A 73 30.59 -15.70 21.95
CA TRP A 73 30.48 -15.71 23.42
C TRP A 73 30.71 -17.11 23.97
N LEU A 74 31.87 -17.71 23.66
CA LEU A 74 32.41 -18.79 24.49
C LEU A 74 33.74 -18.33 25.08
N GLU A 75 33.66 -18.06 26.39
CA GLU A 75 34.70 -18.28 27.41
C GLU A 75 35.96 -17.39 27.37
N ARG A 76 35.94 -16.39 28.28
CA ARG A 76 37.11 -16.02 29.08
C ARG A 76 36.90 -16.55 30.49
#